data_AF-A0A9E4LDP8-F1
#
_entry.id   AF-A0A9E4LDP8-F1
#
_cell.length_a   1.000
_cell.length_b   1.000
_cell.length_c   1.000
_cell.angle_alpha   90.00
_cell.angle_beta   90.00
_cell.angle_gamma   90.00
#
_symmetry.space_group_name_H-M   'P 1'
#
loop_
_entity.id
_entity.type
_entity.pdbx_description
1 polymer ?
#
loop_
_entity_poly.entity_id
_entity_poly.type
_entity_poly.pdbx_seq_one_letter_code
_entity_poly.pdbx_strand_id
1 'polypeptide(L)'
;MHQASEDKPAMEVLTVNAIQDGPASSLFSPIDFDGDVGLRDLDDRHVSPEMLAEIEHAHGGDSVAWGIPFRIRRVLLVRDEFARVDISPTKAAWFVFLHTSDTRPDEANAHGFVSPMHGIGKLGEHAADYVFFYGDGSTERAAVRRRHEIGTFDFRWGENCTRSVPAGKPRPIRPPSQEPMAIRWGRRQKPAMTARSNPGRGP
;
A
#
# COMPACT_ATOMS: atom_id res chain seq x y z
N MET A 1 -42.18 -20.20 29.82
CA MET A 1 -40.74 -19.94 30.03
C MET A 1 -40.11 -19.83 28.64
N HIS A 2 -40.15 -18.63 28.07
CA HIS A 2 -39.70 -18.33 26.71
C HIS A 2 -38.17 -18.19 26.69
N GLN A 3 -37.51 -18.96 25.83
CA GLN A 3 -36.16 -18.62 25.35
C GLN A 3 -36.32 -17.76 24.11
N ALA A 4 -36.05 -16.46 24.26
CA ALA A 4 -35.77 -15.59 23.14
C ALA A 4 -34.32 -15.83 22.71
N SER A 5 -34.15 -16.28 21.47
CA SER A 5 -32.92 -16.24 20.70
C SER A 5 -32.50 -14.78 20.56
N GLU A 6 -31.47 -14.35 21.28
CA GLU A 6 -30.89 -13.02 21.07
C GLU A 6 -29.96 -13.07 19.86
N ASP A 7 -30.37 -12.27 18.87
CA ASP A 7 -29.68 -11.94 17.65
C ASP A 7 -28.21 -11.57 17.88
N LYS A 8 -27.37 -12.20 17.06
CA LYS A 8 -25.98 -11.82 16.85
C LYS A 8 -25.98 -10.47 16.11
N PRO A 9 -25.46 -9.36 16.69
CA PRO A 9 -25.51 -8.10 15.98
C PRO A 9 -24.55 -8.10 14.79
N ALA A 10 -25.03 -7.39 13.77
CA ALA A 10 -24.54 -7.20 12.41
C ALA A 10 -23.02 -7.11 12.24
N MET A 11 -22.58 -7.69 11.13
CA MET A 11 -21.37 -7.37 10.37
C MET A 11 -21.01 -5.90 10.50
N GLU A 12 -19.97 -5.62 11.26
CA GLU A 12 -19.31 -4.32 11.29
C GLU A 12 -18.76 -4.07 9.88
N VAL A 13 -19.42 -3.16 9.14
CA VAL A 13 -18.99 -2.75 7.81
C VAL A 13 -17.66 -2.01 7.99
N LEU A 14 -16.54 -2.70 7.79
CA LEU A 14 -15.25 -2.03 7.59
C LEU A 14 -15.42 -1.08 6.40
N THR A 15 -15.44 0.22 6.70
CA THR A 15 -15.64 1.32 5.78
C THR A 15 -14.70 1.18 4.58
N VAL A 16 -15.23 1.35 3.37
CA VAL A 16 -14.39 1.48 2.17
C VAL A 16 -13.55 2.74 2.35
N ASN A 17 -12.24 2.57 2.55
CA ASN A 17 -11.34 3.69 2.77
C ASN A 17 -10.87 4.26 1.44
N ALA A 18 -11.78 5.04 0.82
CA ALA A 18 -11.48 5.82 -0.35
C ALA A 18 -10.56 7.00 0.02
N ILE A 19 -9.42 7.12 -0.66
CA ILE A 19 -8.61 8.33 -0.57
C ILE A 19 -9.12 9.37 -1.55
N GLN A 20 -9.29 10.61 -1.11
CA GLN A 20 -9.60 11.75 -1.98
C GLN A 20 -8.68 12.91 -1.63
N ASP A 21 -7.65 13.10 -2.44
CA ASP A 21 -6.66 14.16 -2.23
C ASP A 21 -6.84 15.39 -3.15
N GLY A 22 -7.95 15.42 -3.89
CA GLY A 22 -8.31 16.47 -4.83
C GLY A 22 -9.25 15.97 -5.93
N PRO A 23 -9.55 16.82 -6.94
CA PRO A 23 -10.33 16.41 -8.10
C PRO A 23 -9.56 15.40 -8.96
N ALA A 24 -10.28 14.45 -9.53
CA ALA A 24 -9.73 13.54 -10.53
C ALA A 24 -9.42 14.30 -11.83
N SER A 25 -8.22 14.10 -12.35
CA SER A 25 -7.80 14.62 -13.66
C SER A 25 -8.44 13.80 -14.77
N SER A 26 -8.96 14.47 -15.80
CA SER A 26 -9.46 13.83 -17.02
C SER A 26 -8.38 13.25 -17.92
N LEU A 27 -7.10 13.51 -17.62
CA LEU A 27 -5.95 12.96 -18.36
C LEU A 27 -5.66 11.50 -18.01
N PHE A 28 -6.28 10.98 -16.96
CA PHE A 28 -6.11 9.61 -16.50
C PHE A 28 -7.47 8.91 -16.46
N SER A 29 -7.48 7.63 -16.85
CA SER A 29 -8.66 6.77 -16.79
C SER A 29 -8.29 5.50 -16.02
N PRO A 30 -9.09 5.09 -15.02
CA PRO A 30 -8.84 3.83 -14.33
C PRO A 30 -8.93 2.66 -15.30
N ILE A 31 -7.99 1.72 -15.19
CA ILE A 31 -8.03 0.45 -15.90
C ILE A 31 -8.45 -0.61 -14.91
N ASP A 32 -9.59 -1.23 -15.18
CA ASP A 32 -10.09 -2.35 -14.38
C ASP A 32 -9.38 -3.64 -14.78
N PHE A 33 -9.10 -4.46 -13.79
CA PHE A 33 -8.69 -5.85 -13.95
C PHE A 33 -9.32 -6.69 -12.84
N ASP A 34 -9.42 -8.00 -13.08
CA ASP A 34 -9.89 -8.94 -12.08
C ASP A 34 -8.75 -9.26 -11.10
N GLY A 35 -8.79 -8.62 -9.93
CA GLY A 35 -7.91 -8.95 -8.81
C GLY A 35 -8.23 -10.33 -8.22
N ASP A 36 -7.27 -10.94 -7.54
CA ASP A 36 -7.35 -12.29 -6.99
C ASP A 36 -7.90 -12.33 -5.56
N VAL A 37 -7.81 -11.22 -4.80
CA VAL A 37 -8.23 -11.19 -3.39
C VAL A 37 -8.90 -9.87 -3.02
N GLY A 38 -9.99 -9.95 -2.25
CA GLY A 38 -10.58 -8.76 -1.63
C GLY A 38 -9.73 -8.31 -0.44
N LEU A 39 -9.65 -7.00 -0.17
CA LEU A 39 -8.91 -6.49 0.99
C LEU A 39 -9.39 -7.10 2.32
N ARG A 40 -10.67 -7.47 2.42
CA ARG A 40 -11.26 -8.10 3.61
C ARG A 40 -10.96 -9.59 3.75
N ASP A 41 -10.52 -10.22 2.67
CA ASP A 41 -10.27 -11.66 2.60
C ASP A 41 -8.78 -11.99 2.83
N LEU A 42 -7.94 -10.95 2.98
CA LEU A 42 -6.55 -11.10 3.37
C LEU A 42 -6.45 -11.55 4.83
N ASP A 43 -5.54 -12.49 5.09
CA ASP A 43 -5.27 -13.05 6.41
C ASP A 43 -3.75 -13.30 6.59
N ASP A 44 -3.37 -13.92 7.70
CA ASP A 44 -1.98 -14.23 8.07
C ASP A 44 -1.28 -15.24 7.14
N ARG A 45 -2.04 -15.95 6.30
CA ARG A 45 -1.51 -16.79 5.23
C ARG A 45 -1.17 -15.97 4.00
N HIS A 46 -1.69 -14.76 3.87
CA HIS A 46 -1.49 -13.87 2.73
C HIS A 46 -0.38 -12.85 2.96
N VAL A 47 -0.41 -12.19 4.12
CA VAL A 47 0.45 -11.06 4.49
C VAL A 47 0.92 -11.20 5.94
N SER A 48 1.94 -10.43 6.32
CA SER A 48 2.45 -10.38 7.69
C SER A 48 1.36 -9.91 8.68
N PRO A 49 1.46 -10.31 9.96
CA PRO A 49 0.60 -9.79 11.01
C PRO A 49 0.63 -8.26 11.10
N GLU A 50 1.78 -7.64 10.83
CA GLU A 50 1.94 -6.20 10.82
C GLU A 50 1.14 -5.54 9.69
N MET A 51 1.17 -6.10 8.47
CA MET A 51 0.40 -5.57 7.35
C MET A 51 -1.10 -5.79 7.56
N LEU A 52 -1.49 -6.95 8.10
CA LEU A 52 -2.88 -7.26 8.41
C LEU A 52 -3.46 -6.28 9.45
N ALA A 53 -2.65 -5.84 10.41
CA ALA A 53 -3.06 -4.86 11.41
C ALA A 53 -3.35 -3.46 10.82
N GLU A 54 -2.81 -3.15 9.64
CA GLU A 54 -3.03 -1.87 8.94
C GLU A 54 -4.07 -1.97 7.82
N ILE A 55 -4.69 -3.14 7.63
CA ILE A 55 -5.55 -3.40 6.46
C ILE A 55 -6.79 -2.52 6.43
N GLU A 56 -7.28 -2.13 7.61
CA GLU A 56 -8.38 -1.19 7.71
C GLU A 56 -8.03 0.15 7.06
N HIS A 57 -6.76 0.55 7.00
CA HIS A 57 -6.30 1.80 6.38
C HIS A 57 -5.97 1.67 4.88
N ALA A 58 -6.04 0.45 4.33
CA ALA A 58 -5.78 0.21 2.92
C ALA A 58 -6.76 0.99 2.02
N HIS A 59 -6.26 1.52 0.92
CA HIS A 59 -7.08 2.25 -0.03
C HIS A 59 -8.02 1.31 -0.78
N GLY A 60 -9.30 1.64 -0.80
CA GLY A 60 -10.34 0.85 -1.45
C GLY A 60 -11.35 1.72 -2.20
N GLY A 61 -12.18 1.08 -3.02
CA GLY A 61 -13.24 1.73 -3.78
C GLY A 61 -12.71 2.70 -4.84
N ASP A 62 -13.52 3.70 -5.15
CA ASP A 62 -13.15 4.75 -6.09
C ASP A 62 -12.33 5.81 -5.34
N SER A 63 -11.03 5.88 -5.65
CA SER A 63 -10.03 6.69 -4.96
C SER A 63 -9.34 7.67 -5.91
N VAL A 64 -8.82 8.78 -5.38
CA VAL A 64 -8.02 9.78 -6.10
C VAL A 64 -6.75 10.08 -5.31
N ALA A 65 -5.61 9.74 -5.92
CA ALA A 65 -4.26 9.99 -5.39
C ALA A 65 -3.46 10.78 -6.42
N TRP A 66 -2.90 11.91 -6.01
CA TRP A 66 -2.22 12.88 -6.87
C TRP A 66 -3.06 13.39 -8.05
N GLY A 67 -4.39 13.44 -7.88
CA GLY A 67 -5.33 13.75 -8.96
C GLY A 67 -5.50 12.61 -9.97
N ILE A 68 -4.93 11.43 -9.73
CA ILE A 68 -5.05 10.24 -10.56
C ILE A 68 -6.18 9.37 -9.99
N PRO A 69 -7.22 9.05 -10.77
CA PRO A 69 -8.31 8.19 -10.32
C PRO A 69 -7.89 6.71 -10.35
N PHE A 70 -8.23 6.00 -9.28
CA PHE A 70 -8.06 4.55 -9.13
C PHE A 70 -9.41 3.92 -8.76
N ARG A 71 -9.68 2.72 -9.30
CA ARG A 71 -10.84 1.90 -8.93
C ARG A 71 -10.34 0.61 -8.28
N ILE A 72 -10.42 0.54 -6.96
CA ILE A 72 -9.83 -0.53 -6.16
C ILE A 72 -10.94 -1.42 -5.61
N ARG A 73 -11.27 -2.51 -6.32
CA ARG A 73 -12.33 -3.44 -5.91
C ARG A 73 -11.73 -4.68 -5.25
N ARG A 74 -10.87 -5.37 -5.99
CA ARG A 74 -10.01 -6.47 -5.53
C ARG A 74 -8.58 -6.10 -5.84
N VAL A 75 -7.66 -6.52 -5.00
CA VAL A 75 -6.23 -6.29 -5.20
C VAL A 75 -5.60 -7.49 -5.89
N LEU A 76 -4.41 -7.29 -6.45
CA LEU A 76 -3.58 -8.37 -6.96
C LEU A 76 -2.49 -8.66 -5.93
N LEU A 77 -2.49 -9.86 -5.35
CA LEU A 77 -1.46 -10.31 -4.43
C LEU A 77 -0.36 -11.06 -5.19
N VAL A 78 0.83 -10.47 -5.28
CA VAL A 78 1.99 -11.09 -5.92
C VAL A 78 2.97 -11.58 -4.85
N ARG A 79 3.37 -12.85 -4.94
CA ARG A 79 4.33 -13.51 -4.03
C ARG A 79 5.33 -14.33 -4.83
N ASP A 80 5.55 -15.58 -4.46
CA ASP A 80 6.60 -16.45 -5.02
C ASP A 80 6.36 -16.81 -6.50
N GLU A 81 5.15 -16.59 -7.00
CA GLU A 81 4.76 -16.83 -8.38
C GLU A 81 4.32 -15.54 -9.09
N PHE A 82 4.43 -15.54 -10.42
CA PHE A 82 3.94 -14.43 -11.23
C PHE A 82 2.40 -14.44 -11.26
N ALA A 83 1.80 -13.25 -11.26
CA ALA A 83 0.38 -13.09 -11.49
C ALA A 83 0.16 -12.46 -12.88
N ARG A 84 -0.71 -13.08 -13.67
CA ARG A 84 -1.14 -12.54 -14.96
C ARG A 84 -2.56 -12.01 -14.81
N VAL A 85 -2.76 -10.76 -15.24
CA VAL A 85 -4.07 -10.14 -15.32
C VAL A 85 -4.34 -9.71 -16.74
N ASP A 86 -5.56 -9.95 -17.20
CA ASP A 86 -6.03 -9.42 -18.47
C ASP A 86 -6.72 -8.07 -18.22
N ILE A 87 -6.42 -7.11 -19.10
CA ILE A 87 -7.05 -5.79 -19.11
C ILE A 87 -7.70 -5.55 -20.46
N SER A 88 -8.67 -4.64 -20.50
CA SER A 88 -9.18 -4.15 -21.78
C SER A 88 -8.02 -3.57 -22.61
N PRO A 89 -7.89 -3.93 -23.91
CA PRO A 89 -6.84 -3.41 -24.77
C PRO A 89 -6.82 -1.88 -24.75
N THR A 90 -5.69 -1.31 -24.32
CA THR A 90 -5.57 0.12 -24.04
C THR A 90 -4.29 0.68 -24.66
N LYS A 91 -4.36 1.90 -25.19
CA LYS A 91 -3.19 2.69 -25.60
C LYS A 91 -2.98 3.81 -24.60
N ALA A 92 -1.80 3.89 -24.03
CA ALA A 92 -1.43 4.95 -23.10
C ALA A 92 0.05 5.29 -23.25
N ALA A 93 0.41 6.55 -22.99
CA ALA A 93 1.82 6.94 -22.87
C ALA A 93 2.42 6.50 -21.52
N TRP A 94 1.56 6.32 -20.51
CA TRP A 94 1.95 5.98 -19.14
C TRP A 94 0.96 5.02 -18.51
N PHE A 95 1.47 4.02 -17.79
CA PHE A 95 0.70 3.24 -16.83
C PHE A 95 1.15 3.62 -15.43
N VAL A 96 0.19 3.93 -14.56
CA VAL A 96 0.45 4.31 -13.17
C VAL A 96 -0.16 3.26 -12.27
N PHE A 97 0.66 2.70 -11.38
CA PHE A 97 0.27 1.66 -10.46
C PHE A 97 0.13 2.22 -9.05
N LEU A 98 -0.92 1.80 -8.35
CA LEU A 98 -1.05 1.98 -6.92
C LEU A 98 -0.75 0.64 -6.25
N HIS A 99 0.41 0.55 -5.60
CA HIS A 99 0.88 -0.68 -4.99
C HIS A 99 1.56 -0.43 -3.65
N THR A 100 1.69 -1.48 -2.86
CA THR A 100 2.45 -1.48 -1.62
C THR A 100 3.07 -2.86 -1.42
N SER A 101 4.13 -2.94 -0.64
CA SER A 101 4.72 -4.22 -0.25
C SER A 101 4.56 -4.47 1.25
N ASP A 102 4.64 -5.73 1.62
CA ASP A 102 4.86 -6.11 3.00
C ASP A 102 6.27 -5.68 3.47
N THR A 103 6.48 -5.63 4.78
CA THR A 103 7.80 -5.45 5.38
C THR A 103 8.68 -6.67 5.14
N ARG A 104 9.96 -6.42 4.88
CA ARG A 104 10.99 -7.47 4.82
C ARG A 104 11.99 -7.21 5.95
N PRO A 105 12.07 -8.11 6.95
CA PRO A 105 13.00 -7.94 8.05
C PRO A 105 14.45 -8.10 7.59
N ASP A 106 15.37 -7.56 8.37
CA ASP A 106 16.77 -7.87 8.21
C ASP A 106 17.10 -9.22 8.83
N GLU A 107 17.72 -10.10 8.06
CA GLU A 107 18.17 -11.41 8.51
C GLU A 107 19.60 -11.28 8.99
N ALA A 108 19.82 -11.62 10.26
CA ALA A 108 21.15 -11.72 10.82
C ALA A 108 21.81 -13.02 10.34
N ASN A 109 23.11 -12.97 10.07
CA ASN A 109 23.89 -14.16 9.80
C ASN A 109 24.09 -15.01 11.07
N ALA A 110 24.79 -16.14 10.94
CA ALA A 110 25.07 -17.07 12.05
C ALA A 110 25.79 -16.44 13.27
N HIS A 111 26.35 -15.24 13.11
CA HIS A 111 27.04 -14.48 14.16
C HIS A 111 26.23 -13.29 14.68
N GLY A 112 24.96 -13.16 14.27
CA GLY A 112 24.09 -12.05 14.68
C GLY A 112 24.30 -10.76 13.90
N PHE A 113 25.11 -10.75 12.84
CA PHE A 113 25.36 -9.54 12.04
C PHE A 113 24.47 -9.49 10.79
N VAL A 114 23.87 -8.33 10.55
CA VAL A 114 23.20 -8.02 9.28
C VAL A 114 24.26 -7.47 8.32
N SER A 115 24.65 -8.26 7.32
CA SER A 115 25.65 -7.85 6.34
C SER A 115 25.37 -8.50 4.98
N PRO A 116 25.36 -7.73 3.88
CA PRO A 116 25.39 -6.26 3.83
C PRO A 116 24.10 -5.63 4.41
N MET A 117 24.24 -4.46 5.05
CA MET A 117 23.13 -3.75 5.67
C MET A 117 22.34 -2.96 4.61
N HIS A 118 21.24 -3.55 4.13
CA HIS A 118 20.29 -2.89 3.22
C HIS A 118 19.17 -2.14 3.97
N GLY A 119 19.08 -2.35 5.29
CA GLY A 119 18.04 -1.80 6.16
C GLY A 119 16.67 -2.45 5.96
N ILE A 120 15.72 -2.05 6.83
CA ILE A 120 14.33 -2.51 6.76
C ILE A 120 13.75 -2.19 5.38
N GLY A 121 13.03 -3.17 4.81
CA GLY A 121 12.46 -3.06 3.47
C GLY A 121 13.47 -3.25 2.33
N LYS A 122 14.73 -3.61 2.63
CA LYS A 122 15.74 -4.08 1.66
C LYS A 122 15.97 -3.13 0.47
N LEU A 123 16.61 -1.99 0.74
CA LEU A 123 16.85 -0.96 -0.28
C LEU A 123 17.47 -1.52 -1.56
N GLY A 124 16.82 -1.29 -2.69
CA GLY A 124 17.32 -1.66 -4.02
C GLY A 124 17.11 -3.14 -4.39
N GLU A 125 16.59 -3.97 -3.49
CA GLU A 125 16.28 -5.37 -3.79
C GLU A 125 15.19 -5.45 -4.86
N HIS A 126 15.40 -6.29 -5.87
CA HIS A 126 14.38 -6.58 -6.89
C HIS A 126 13.20 -7.29 -6.24
N ALA A 127 12.00 -6.70 -6.39
CA ALA A 127 10.77 -7.22 -5.81
C ALA A 127 9.93 -7.98 -6.84
N ALA A 128 9.82 -7.43 -8.04
CA ALA A 128 9.02 -7.99 -9.14
C ALA A 128 9.37 -7.30 -10.47
N ASP A 129 8.80 -7.79 -11.56
CA ASP A 129 8.77 -7.13 -12.85
C ASP A 129 7.33 -6.90 -13.29
N TYR A 130 7.02 -5.70 -13.78
CA TYR A 130 5.85 -5.51 -14.63
C TYR A 130 6.21 -5.93 -16.06
N VAL A 131 5.39 -6.80 -16.65
CA VAL A 131 5.57 -7.27 -18.03
C VAL A 131 4.31 -6.96 -18.82
N PHE A 132 4.44 -6.08 -19.81
CA PHE A 132 3.34 -5.71 -20.71
C PHE A 132 3.41 -6.59 -21.96
N PHE A 133 2.25 -7.10 -22.37
CA PHE A 133 2.09 -7.83 -23.63
C PHE A 133 1.28 -6.96 -24.58
N TYR A 134 1.86 -6.64 -25.74
CA TYR A 134 1.20 -5.82 -26.75
C TYR A 134 0.51 -6.68 -27.81
N GLY A 135 -0.50 -6.11 -28.46
CA GLY A 135 -1.27 -6.82 -29.48
C GLY A 135 -0.47 -7.19 -30.74
N ASP A 136 0.69 -6.58 -30.96
CA ASP A 136 1.65 -6.94 -32.02
C ASP A 136 2.59 -8.09 -31.63
N GLY A 137 2.42 -8.66 -30.42
CA GLY A 137 3.24 -9.73 -29.88
C GLY A 137 4.52 -9.26 -29.18
N SER A 138 4.83 -7.97 -29.19
CA SER A 138 5.97 -7.44 -28.45
C SER A 138 5.71 -7.42 -26.93
N THR A 139 6.79 -7.32 -26.16
CA THR A 139 6.72 -7.24 -24.69
C THR A 139 7.65 -6.17 -24.16
N GLU A 140 7.21 -5.43 -23.15
CA GLU A 140 8.04 -4.46 -22.41
C GLU A 140 8.12 -4.86 -20.94
N ARG A 141 9.28 -4.65 -20.31
CA ARG A 141 9.52 -5.01 -18.91
C ARG A 141 10.01 -3.82 -18.09
N ALA A 142 9.38 -3.60 -16.95
CA ALA A 142 9.80 -2.60 -15.96
C ALA A 142 10.08 -3.27 -14.61
N ALA A 143 11.33 -3.20 -14.16
CA ALA A 143 11.74 -3.73 -12.86
C ALA A 143 11.21 -2.88 -11.71
N VAL A 144 10.72 -3.54 -10.67
CA VAL A 144 10.24 -2.92 -9.42
C VAL A 144 11.23 -3.27 -8.32
N ARG A 145 11.92 -2.28 -7.76
CA ARG A 145 12.84 -2.47 -6.63
C ARG A 145 12.30 -1.82 -5.38
N ARG A 146 12.54 -2.46 -4.25
CA ARG A 146 12.10 -1.96 -2.94
C ARG A 146 12.81 -0.66 -2.59
N ARG A 147 12.04 0.27 -2.02
CA ARG A 147 12.44 1.64 -1.65
C ARG A 147 12.95 2.49 -2.82
N HIS A 148 12.81 2.02 -4.06
CA HIS A 148 12.95 2.84 -5.26
C HIS A 148 11.57 3.04 -5.88
N GLU A 149 11.02 1.98 -6.48
CA GLU A 149 9.72 2.01 -7.15
C GLU A 149 8.57 1.60 -6.21
N ILE A 150 8.79 0.66 -5.27
CA ILE A 150 7.76 0.21 -4.32
C ILE A 150 8.15 0.43 -2.86
N GLY A 151 7.19 0.90 -2.06
CA GLY A 151 7.34 1.12 -0.62
C GLY A 151 6.52 0.13 0.19
N THR A 152 6.96 -0.09 1.43
CA THR A 152 6.24 -0.89 2.41
C THR A 152 4.98 -0.18 2.91
N PHE A 153 3.97 -0.93 3.39
CA PHE A 153 2.72 -0.36 3.91
C PHE A 153 2.94 0.61 5.10
N ASP A 154 3.98 0.37 5.90
CA ASP A 154 4.53 1.31 6.87
C ASP A 154 6.04 1.42 6.67
N PHE A 155 6.62 2.59 6.95
CA PHE A 155 8.05 2.86 6.74
C PHE A 155 8.60 3.78 7.83
N ARG A 156 9.87 3.61 8.22
CA ARG A 156 10.53 4.52 9.16
C ARG A 156 11.04 5.78 8.46
N TRP A 157 11.42 6.77 9.26
CA TRP A 157 12.05 7.98 8.70
C TRP A 157 13.33 7.60 7.95
N GLY A 158 13.52 8.14 6.75
CA GLY A 158 14.63 7.78 5.86
C GLY A 158 14.39 6.54 4.98
N GLU A 159 13.25 5.87 5.12
CA GLU A 159 12.92 4.64 4.36
C GLU A 159 11.98 4.89 3.17
N ASN A 160 11.79 6.15 2.76
CA ASN A 160 10.94 6.51 1.62
C ASN A 160 11.44 5.92 0.30
N CYS A 161 10.50 5.78 -0.65
CA CYS A 161 10.80 5.56 -2.05
C CYS A 161 11.50 6.77 -2.68
N THR A 162 12.46 6.51 -3.56
CA THR A 162 13.17 7.55 -4.32
C THR A 162 12.62 7.76 -5.73
N ARG A 163 11.83 6.82 -6.25
CA ARG A 163 11.27 6.84 -7.62
C ARG A 163 9.75 6.64 -7.66
N SER A 164 9.10 6.64 -6.50
CA SER A 164 7.65 6.70 -6.37
C SER A 164 7.25 7.60 -5.22
N VAL A 165 5.98 7.98 -5.19
CA VAL A 165 5.40 8.84 -4.16
C VAL A 165 4.36 8.06 -3.37
N PRO A 166 4.21 8.29 -2.05
CA PRO A 166 3.11 7.72 -1.31
C PRO A 166 1.77 8.21 -1.87
N ALA A 167 0.75 7.35 -1.78
CA ALA A 167 -0.57 7.61 -2.36
C ALA A 167 -1.24 8.88 -1.80
N GLY A 168 -1.15 9.10 -0.49
CA GLY A 168 -1.68 10.31 0.12
C GLY A 168 -0.75 11.50 -0.02
N LYS A 169 -1.28 12.64 -0.46
CA LYS A 169 -0.54 13.91 -0.45
C LYS A 169 -0.14 14.33 0.97
N PRO A 170 1.02 15.00 1.13
CA PRO A 170 1.34 15.69 2.37
C PRO A 170 0.27 16.72 2.69
N ARG A 171 -0.18 16.76 3.95
CA ARG A 171 -1.09 17.80 4.43
C ARG A 171 -0.54 18.54 5.65
N PRO A 172 -0.94 19.80 5.88
CA PRO A 172 -0.56 20.52 7.09
C PRO A 172 -1.01 19.78 8.35
N ILE A 173 -0.14 19.73 9.36
CA ILE A 173 -0.46 19.24 10.69
C ILE A 173 -0.71 20.45 11.59
N ARG A 174 -1.77 20.42 12.41
CA ARG A 174 -2.09 21.50 13.35
C ARG A 174 -0.92 21.75 14.32
N PRO A 175 -0.59 23.01 14.63
CA PRO A 175 0.51 23.33 15.53
C PRO A 175 0.20 22.86 16.97
N PRO A 176 1.22 22.61 17.80
CA PRO A 176 1.04 22.14 19.18
C PRO A 176 0.26 23.09 20.09
N SER A 177 0.17 24.38 19.73
CA SER A 177 -0.63 25.36 20.44
C SER A 177 -2.15 25.16 20.31
N GLN A 178 -2.60 24.37 19.34
CA GLN A 178 -4.01 24.13 19.04
C GLN A 178 -4.47 22.70 19.34
N GLU A 179 -3.54 21.76 19.60
CA GLU A 179 -3.83 20.38 20.01
C GLU A 179 -2.79 19.92 21.04
N PRO A 180 -3.19 19.40 22.22
CA PRO A 180 -2.27 18.95 23.26
C PRO A 180 -1.24 17.95 22.74
N MET A 181 0.03 18.12 23.15
CA MET A 181 1.24 17.38 22.73
C MET A 181 1.29 15.89 23.11
N ALA A 182 0.16 15.20 23.21
CA ALA A 182 0.19 13.75 23.31
C ALA A 182 0.59 13.18 21.94
N ILE A 183 1.77 12.55 21.90
CA ILE A 183 2.31 11.66 20.87
C ILE A 183 3.40 12.27 19.93
N ARG A 184 4.64 12.18 20.44
CA ARG A 184 5.94 11.90 19.78
C ARG A 184 6.40 12.81 18.62
N TRP A 185 7.43 13.60 18.91
CA TRP A 185 8.26 14.41 17.99
C TRP A 185 8.53 13.78 16.62
N GLY A 186 8.82 12.48 16.55
CA GLY A 186 9.10 11.76 15.29
C GLY A 186 7.94 11.69 14.29
N ARG A 187 6.68 11.86 14.72
CA ARG A 187 5.50 11.89 13.82
C ARG A 187 5.44 13.14 12.96
N ARG A 188 5.95 14.28 13.46
CA ARG A 188 5.93 15.57 12.76
C ARG A 188 7.12 15.76 11.80
N GLN A 189 8.07 14.82 11.77
CA GLN A 189 9.19 14.81 10.82
C GLN A 189 8.90 14.01 9.54
N LYS A 190 7.75 13.32 9.47
CA LYS A 190 7.24 12.69 8.25
C LYS A 190 6.15 13.59 7.65
N PRO A 191 6.04 13.68 6.32
CA PRO A 191 4.85 14.25 5.69
C PRO A 191 3.60 13.51 6.22
N ALA A 192 2.59 14.23 6.69
CA ALA A 192 1.33 13.60 7.08
C ALA A 192 0.61 13.12 5.81
N MET A 193 0.75 11.84 5.49
CA MET A 193 0.15 11.17 4.33
C MET A 193 -0.85 10.12 4.88
N THR A 194 -2.12 10.53 5.05
CA THR A 194 -3.32 9.75 5.49
C THR A 194 -3.32 8.98 6.84
N ALA A 195 -4.50 8.48 7.22
CA ALA A 195 -4.95 8.19 8.60
C ALA A 195 -4.07 7.15 9.32
N ARG A 196 -3.53 7.56 10.48
CA ARG A 196 -2.63 6.78 11.34
C ARG A 196 -1.40 6.20 10.63
N SER A 197 -0.34 7.01 10.57
CA SER A 197 0.98 6.44 10.85
C SER A 197 0.94 5.77 12.23
N ASN A 198 1.19 4.46 12.31
CA ASN A 198 1.16 3.71 13.58
C ASN A 198 2.19 4.31 14.57
N PRO A 199 1.91 4.42 15.90
CA PRO A 199 2.85 4.96 16.86
C PRO A 199 4.00 3.97 16.92
N GLY A 200 5.23 4.44 16.65
CA GLY A 200 6.40 3.58 16.73
C GLY A 200 6.31 2.67 17.95
N ARG A 201 6.39 1.36 17.75
CA ARG A 201 6.72 0.47 18.86
C ARG A 201 8.05 0.97 19.42
N GLY A 202 8.02 1.45 20.66
CA GLY A 202 9.23 1.36 21.49
C GLY A 202 9.51 -0.12 21.73
N PRO A 203 10.72 -0.46 22.18
CA PRO A 203 11.04 -1.83 22.59
C PRO A 203 9.99 -2.37 23.57
#